data_AF-A0A2T0KKH7-F1
#
_entry.id   AF-A0A2T0KKH7-F1
#
_cell.length_a   1.000
_cell.length_b   1.000
_cell.length_c   1.000
_cell.angle_alpha   90.00
_cell.angle_beta   90.00
_cell.angle_gamma   90.00
#
_symmetry.space_group_name_H-M   'P 1'
#
loop_
_entity.id
_entity.type
_entity.pdbx_description
1 polymer ?
#
loop_
_entity_poly.entity_id
_entity_poly.type
_entity_poly.pdbx_seq_one_letter_code
_entity_poly.pdbx_strand_id
1 'polypeptide(L)'
;MNIDTDAIDEVALALLYLTLHDQYRAWKGFDWEVLNRLYEKGLICDPVNKTKSVVFTEEGLCESERLFRQHFVIPDRTNGRCYALLSNHSSDACAHDRCARRCTAARRNRAARAGQ
;
A
#
# COMPACT_ATOMS: atom_id res chain seq x y z
N MET A 1 -6.49 -2.09 -26.59
CA MET A 1 -7.32 -1.30 -25.67
C MET A 1 -6.39 -0.42 -24.86
N ASN A 2 -6.66 0.88 -24.73
CA ASN A 2 -5.83 1.79 -23.94
C ASN A 2 -6.32 1.72 -22.49
N ILE A 3 -5.56 1.08 -21.62
CA ILE A 3 -5.95 0.83 -20.23
C ILE A 3 -5.07 1.71 -19.36
N ASP A 4 -5.69 2.42 -18.42
CA ASP A 4 -4.97 3.18 -17.40
C ASP A 4 -4.39 2.22 -16.36
N THR A 5 -3.12 1.90 -16.51
CA THR A 5 -2.40 1.01 -15.60
C THR A 5 -2.18 1.63 -14.24
N ASP A 6 -2.14 2.96 -14.12
CA ASP A 6 -1.95 3.64 -12.85
C ASP A 6 -3.20 3.52 -11.98
N ALA A 7 -4.39 3.70 -12.57
CA ALA A 7 -5.65 3.46 -11.88
C ALA A 7 -5.80 2.00 -11.41
N ILE A 8 -5.29 1.04 -12.19
CA ILE A 8 -5.25 -0.38 -11.79
C ILE A 8 -4.33 -0.57 -10.59
N ASP A 9 -3.13 0.03 -10.62
CA ASP A 9 -2.16 -0.09 -9.53
C ASP A 9 -2.71 0.49 -8.22
N GLU A 10 -3.39 1.64 -8.29
CA GLU A 10 -4.02 2.29 -7.13
C GLU A 10 -5.09 1.39 -6.50
N VAL A 11 -6.00 0.86 -7.31
CA VAL A 11 -7.05 -0.04 -6.83
C VAL A 11 -6.47 -1.36 -6.32
N ALA A 12 -5.43 -1.89 -6.96
CA ALA A 12 -4.74 -3.09 -6.50
C ALA A 12 -4.08 -2.87 -5.13
N LEU A 13 -3.43 -1.72 -4.92
CA LEU A 13 -2.86 -1.37 -3.63
C LEU A 13 -3.94 -1.25 -2.53
N ALA A 14 -5.07 -0.63 -2.86
CA ALA A 14 -6.22 -0.55 -1.96
C ALA A 14 -6.78 -1.94 -1.62
N LEU A 15 -6.89 -2.84 -2.59
CA LEU A 15 -7.40 -4.19 -2.34
C LEU A 15 -6.39 -5.06 -1.59
N LEU A 16 -5.07 -4.83 -1.73
CA LEU A 16 -4.07 -5.50 -0.91
C LEU A 16 -4.27 -5.18 0.58
N TYR A 17 -4.69 -3.95 0.92
CA TYR A 17 -5.03 -3.56 2.29
C TYR A 17 -6.17 -4.39 2.88
N LEU A 18 -7.16 -4.79 2.07
CA LEU A 18 -8.25 -5.67 2.51
C LEU A 18 -7.74 -7.03 3.00
N THR A 19 -6.68 -7.54 2.36
CA THR A 19 -6.07 -8.84 2.68
C THR A 19 -4.89 -8.73 3.63
N LEU A 20 -4.73 -7.58 4.30
CA LEU A 20 -3.66 -7.32 5.23
C LEU A 20 -3.75 -8.28 6.43
N HIS A 21 -2.65 -8.95 6.69
CA HIS A 21 -2.44 -9.92 7.75
C HIS A 21 -1.10 -9.64 8.44
N ASP A 22 -0.96 -10.04 9.70
CA ASP A 22 0.24 -9.79 10.52
C ASP A 22 0.74 -8.33 10.47
N GLN A 23 -0.17 -7.37 10.40
CA GLN A 23 0.06 -5.90 10.37
C GLN A 23 0.70 -5.33 9.09
N TYR A 24 1.45 -6.12 8.32
CA TYR A 24 2.23 -5.60 7.17
C TYR A 24 2.32 -6.55 5.97
N ARG A 25 1.64 -7.71 6.00
CA ARG A 25 1.70 -8.71 4.93
C ARG A 25 0.37 -8.83 4.22
N ALA A 26 0.35 -8.82 2.90
CA ALA A 26 -0.85 -9.11 2.11
C ALA A 26 -0.63 -10.30 1.18
N TRP A 27 -1.72 -10.92 0.73
CA TRP A 27 -1.64 -12.08 -0.16
C TRP A 27 -1.32 -11.65 -1.60
N LYS A 28 -0.46 -12.40 -2.29
CA LYS A 28 -0.02 -12.15 -3.68
C LYS A 28 -1.10 -12.43 -4.75
N GLY A 29 -2.38 -12.32 -4.44
CA GLY A 29 -3.47 -12.69 -5.36
C GLY A 29 -3.61 -11.82 -6.62
N PHE A 30 -2.68 -10.88 -6.85
CA PHE A 30 -2.68 -9.93 -7.96
C PHE A 30 -1.69 -10.34 -9.06
N ASP A 31 -1.92 -9.80 -10.25
CA ASP A 31 -1.03 -9.99 -11.39
C ASP A 31 0.41 -9.56 -11.08
N TRP A 32 1.38 -10.32 -11.60
CA TRP A 32 2.79 -10.11 -11.30
C TRP A 32 3.30 -8.76 -11.82
N GLU A 33 2.79 -8.27 -12.95
CA GLU A 33 3.16 -6.97 -13.51
C GLU A 33 2.69 -5.82 -12.61
N VAL A 34 1.49 -5.94 -12.02
CA VAL A 34 0.96 -4.95 -11.06
C VAL A 34 1.84 -4.91 -9.81
N LEU A 35 2.20 -6.07 -9.27
CA LEU A 35 3.11 -6.14 -8.11
C LEU A 35 4.49 -5.58 -8.44
N ASN A 36 5.02 -5.83 -9.64
CA ASN A 36 6.30 -5.28 -10.06
C ASN A 36 6.25 -3.74 -10.13
N ARG A 37 5.19 -3.15 -10.71
CA ARG A 37 5.03 -1.68 -10.74
C ARG A 37 4.87 -1.07 -9.35
N LEU A 38 4.13 -1.71 -8.45
CA LEU A 38 4.01 -1.27 -7.06
C LEU A 38 5.34 -1.36 -6.31
N TYR A 39 6.18 -2.33 -6.64
CA TYR A 39 7.54 -2.45 -6.12
C TYR A 39 8.46 -1.35 -6.67
N GLU A 40 8.37 -1.05 -7.97
CA GLU A 40 9.10 0.07 -8.60
C GLU A 40 8.70 1.43 -7.99
N LYS A 41 7.41 1.58 -7.63
CA LYS A 41 6.89 2.75 -6.89
C LYS A 41 7.33 2.79 -5.42
N GLY A 42 7.94 1.71 -4.89
CA GLY A 42 8.45 1.65 -3.51
C GLY A 42 7.38 1.39 -2.44
N LEU A 43 6.16 1.03 -2.83
CA LEU A 43 5.01 0.84 -1.94
C LEU A 43 5.00 -0.57 -1.32
N ILE A 44 5.59 -1.53 -2.01
CA ILE A 44 5.73 -2.90 -1.51
C ILE A 44 7.20 -3.35 -1.58
N CYS A 45 7.54 -4.35 -0.77
CA CYS A 45 8.83 -5.02 -0.79
C CYS A 45 8.87 -6.09 -1.89
N ASP A 46 10.09 -6.54 -2.22
CA ASP A 46 10.38 -7.46 -3.32
C ASP A 46 9.38 -8.64 -3.41
N PRO A 47 8.54 -8.67 -4.46
CA PRO A 47 7.52 -9.70 -4.64
C PRO A 47 8.10 -11.03 -5.17
N VAL A 48 9.40 -11.13 -5.52
CA VAL A 48 10.03 -12.31 -6.13
C VAL A 48 10.30 -13.45 -5.12
N ASN A 49 10.06 -13.21 -3.83
CA ASN A 49 10.34 -14.23 -2.81
C ASN A 49 9.37 -15.43 -2.89
N LYS A 50 9.80 -16.62 -2.42
CA LYS A 50 9.00 -17.87 -2.40
C LYS A 50 7.75 -17.82 -1.51
N THR A 51 7.55 -16.72 -0.78
CA THR A 51 6.42 -16.52 0.13
C THR A 51 5.14 -16.21 -0.64
N LYS A 52 4.01 -16.72 -0.16
CA LYS A 52 2.67 -16.42 -0.72
C LYS A 52 2.18 -14.99 -0.39
N SER A 53 2.92 -14.26 0.43
CA SER A 53 2.61 -12.89 0.83
C SER A 53 3.66 -11.88 0.36
N VAL A 54 3.19 -10.68 0.03
CA VAL A 54 3.97 -9.45 -0.11
C VAL A 54 4.02 -8.69 1.20
N VAL A 55 5.08 -7.92 1.42
CA VAL A 55 5.24 -7.04 2.58
C VAL A 55 5.08 -5.60 2.12
N PHE A 56 4.27 -4.80 2.82
CA PHE A 56 4.16 -3.37 2.56
C PHE A 56 5.37 -2.60 3.11
N THR A 57 5.71 -1.51 2.45
CA THR A 57 6.52 -0.45 3.07
C THR A 57 5.63 0.46 3.92
N GLU A 58 6.22 1.31 4.75
CA GLU A 58 5.46 2.27 5.58
C GLU A 58 4.63 3.22 4.72
N GLU A 59 5.25 3.77 3.68
CA GLU A 59 4.60 4.61 2.66
C GLU A 59 3.48 3.84 1.96
N GLY A 60 3.73 2.60 1.55
CA GLY A 60 2.71 1.79 0.90
C GLY A 60 1.53 1.41 1.80
N LEU A 61 1.76 1.23 3.11
CA LEU A 61 0.67 0.95 4.04
C LEU A 61 -0.23 2.18 4.22
N CYS A 62 0.35 3.35 4.48
CA CYS A 62 -0.39 4.61 4.59
C CYS A 62 -1.17 4.90 3.29
N GLU A 63 -0.52 4.71 2.13
CA GLU A 63 -1.15 4.96 0.84
C GLU A 63 -2.25 3.94 0.51
N SER A 64 -2.05 2.67 0.86
CA SER A 64 -3.06 1.63 0.69
C SER A 64 -4.33 1.92 1.50
N GLU A 65 -4.19 2.41 2.73
CA GLU A 65 -5.33 2.82 3.57
C GLU A 65 -6.03 4.06 3.00
N ARG A 66 -5.27 5.06 2.55
CA ARG A 66 -5.79 6.28 1.92
C ARG A 66 -6.63 5.95 0.69
N LEU A 67 -6.11 5.12 -0.21
CA LEU A 67 -6.80 4.68 -1.42
C LEU A 67 -8.00 3.80 -1.09
N PHE A 68 -7.90 2.92 -0.10
CA PHE A 68 -9.03 2.11 0.33
C PHE A 68 -10.21 2.97 0.80
N ARG A 69 -9.92 4.00 1.61
CA ARG A 69 -10.92 4.99 2.04
C ARG A 69 -11.50 5.77 0.86
N GLN A 70 -10.66 6.17 -0.09
CA GLN A 70 -11.11 6.92 -1.27
C GLN A 70 -12.03 6.12 -2.20
N HIS A 71 -11.75 4.83 -2.40
CA HIS A 71 -12.47 4.01 -3.37
C HIS A 71 -13.66 3.23 -2.78
N PHE A 72 -13.56 2.78 -1.52
CA PHE A 72 -14.51 1.80 -0.97
C PHE A 72 -15.30 2.28 0.25
N VAL A 73 -14.94 3.39 0.89
CA VAL A 73 -15.73 3.94 1.99
C VAL A 73 -16.89 4.74 1.43
N ILE A 74 -18.09 4.19 1.58
CA ILE A 74 -19.33 4.91 1.28
C ILE A 74 -19.65 5.80 2.49
N PRO A 75 -19.89 7.11 2.30
CA PRO A 75 -20.35 7.95 3.39
C PRO A 75 -21.71 7.46 3.88
N ASP A 76 -21.84 7.26 5.19
CA ASP A 76 -23.07 6.75 5.79
C ASP A 76 -24.26 7.66 5.45
N ARG A 77 -25.29 7.08 4.82
CA ARG A 77 -26.51 7.80 4.45
C ARG A 77 -27.61 7.68 5.52
N THR A 78 -27.38 7.00 6.63
CA THR A 78 -28.45 6.67 7.60
C THR A 78 -28.81 7.75 8.61
N ASN A 79 -28.21 8.93 8.56
CA ASN A 79 -28.79 10.12 9.18
C ASN A 79 -28.98 11.22 8.14
N GLY A 80 -30.25 11.46 7.80
CA GLY A 80 -30.70 12.42 6.79
C GLY A 80 -30.29 13.86 7.09
N ARG A 81 -29.04 14.20 6.79
CA ARG A 81 -28.61 15.56 6.49
C ARG A 81 -27.75 15.53 5.23
N CYS A 82 -28.29 16.14 4.18
CA CYS A 82 -27.53 16.53 3.01
C CYS A 82 -26.29 17.31 3.45
N TYR A 83 -25.11 16.73 3.33
CA TYR A 83 -23.88 17.50 3.17
C TYR A 83 -23.45 17.36 1.72
N ALA A 84 -23.99 18.26 0.89
CA ALA A 84 -23.22 18.73 -0.24
C ALA A 84 -21.97 19.41 0.31
N LEU A 85 -20.84 19.20 -0.37
CA LEU A 85 -19.52 19.80 -0.12
C LEU A 85 -18.75 19.22 1.07
N LEU A 86 -17.89 18.23 0.78
CA LEU A 86 -16.54 18.22 1.33
C LEU A 86 -15.57 17.75 0.25
N SER A 87 -15.19 18.70 -0.59
CA SER A 87 -13.89 18.71 -1.26
C SER A 87 -12.82 18.96 -0.18
N ASN A 88 -11.75 18.17 -0.19
CA ASN A 88 -10.43 18.44 0.39
C ASN A 88 -10.37 18.86 1.87
N HIS A 89 -10.14 17.89 2.78
CA HIS A 89 -9.37 18.15 4.00
C HIS A 89 -8.59 16.91 4.47
N SER A 90 -7.27 17.00 4.33
CA SER A 90 -6.21 16.62 5.29
C SER A 90 -6.53 15.65 6.43
N SER A 91 -5.75 14.58 6.53
CA SER A 91 -5.45 13.85 7.78
C SER A 91 -4.13 13.10 7.52
N ASP A 92 -2.95 13.61 7.87
CA ASP A 92 -2.48 14.01 9.20
C ASP A 92 -2.95 13.04 10.29
N ALA A 93 -2.38 11.83 10.28
CA ALA A 93 -1.98 11.03 11.45
C ALA A 93 -1.66 9.58 11.04
N CYS A 94 -0.59 9.33 10.26
CA CYS A 94 0.03 8.01 10.23
C CYS A 94 0.80 7.81 11.55
N ALA A 95 0.06 7.50 12.61
CA ALA A 95 0.59 7.19 13.92
C ALA A 95 1.05 5.73 13.97
N HIS A 96 2.28 5.41 13.53
CA HIS A 96 2.92 4.12 13.88
C HIS A 96 4.46 4.20 13.94
N ASP A 97 4.94 4.96 14.92
CA ASP A 97 6.34 5.09 15.37
C ASP A 97 6.94 3.79 15.99
N ARG A 98 6.71 2.62 15.38
CA ARG A 98 7.28 1.33 15.83
C ARG A 98 7.78 0.38 14.73
N CYS A 99 7.58 0.66 13.44
CA CYS A 99 7.97 -0.27 12.37
C CYS A 99 9.42 -0.10 11.86
N ALA A 100 10.06 1.05 12.10
CA ALA A 100 11.35 1.44 11.52
C ALA A 100 12.57 0.58 11.90
N ARG A 101 12.48 -0.27 12.94
CA ARG A 101 13.65 -1.02 13.46
C ARG A 101 14.00 -2.29 12.70
N ARG A 102 13.17 -2.77 11.75
CA ARG A 102 13.43 -4.05 11.04
C ARG A 102 13.71 -3.94 9.55
N CYS A 103 13.30 -2.86 8.87
CA CYS A 103 13.61 -2.64 7.44
C CYS A 103 15.01 -2.06 7.19
N THR A 104 15.58 -1.30 8.14
CA THR A 104 16.94 -0.74 8.03
C THR A 104 18.05 -1.80 8.04
N ALA A 105 17.77 -3.02 8.55
CA ALA A 105 18.70 -4.14 8.52
C ALA A 105 18.88 -4.76 7.12
N ALA A 106 17.85 -4.69 6.25
CA ALA A 106 17.91 -5.27 4.91
C ALA A 106 18.68 -4.38 3.90
N ARG A 107 18.64 -3.05 4.06
CA ARG A 107 19.36 -2.11 3.17
C ARG A 107 20.87 -2.03 3.43
N ARG A 108 21.33 -2.26 4.68
CA ARG A 108 22.79 -2.24 5.01
C ARG A 108 23.59 -3.41 4.43
N ASN A 109 22.96 -4.58 4.24
CA ASN A 109 23.67 -5.75 3.72
C ASN A 109 23.95 -5.72 2.20
N ARG A 110 23.31 -4.81 1.44
CA ARG A 110 23.60 -4.63 0.00
C ARG A 110 24.73 -3.63 -0.26
N ALA A 111 24.93 -2.64 0.62
CA ALA A 111 26.04 -1.67 0.52
C ALA A 111 27.40 -2.27 0.92
N ALA A 112 27.43 -3.26 1.80
CA ALA A 112 28.67 -3.90 2.26
C ALA A 112 29.26 -4.95 1.30
N ARG A 113 28.53 -5.35 0.24
CA ARG A 113 28.97 -6.37 -0.75
C ARG A 113 29.36 -5.81 -2.11
N ALA A 114 29.34 -4.49 -2.28
CA ALA A 114 29.74 -3.80 -3.52
C ALA A 114 31.19 -3.29 -3.47
N GLY A 115 32.02 -3.78 -2.54
CA GLY A 115 33.38 -3.29 -2.28
C GLY A 115 34.41 -4.36 -1.93
N GLN A 116 34.22 -5.61 -2.39
CA GLN A 116 35.27 -6.64 -2.42
C GLN A 116 35.33 -7.24 -3.82
#